data_AF-A0A4R3MR10-F1
#
_entry.id   AF-A0A4R3MR10-F1
#
_cell.length_a   1.000
_cell.length_b   1.000
_cell.length_c   1.000
_cell.angle_alpha   90.00
_cell.angle_beta   90.00
_cell.angle_gamma   90.00
#
_symmetry.space_group_name_H-M   'P 1'
#
loop_
_entity.id
_entity.type
_entity.pdbx_description
1 polymer ?
#
loop_
_entity_poly.entity_id
_entity_poly.type
_entity_poly.pdbx_seq_one_letter_code
_entity_poly.pdbx_strand_id
1 'polypeptide(L)'
;MKKKIVILLIVLLITIGIGFSYLIRNYHKSAFLFSSNSNNTGDSGFKAAEFIEFNGNDYYTLNAENIDLINYQYFLELESGEIKFILYSGTKKIWSNGEIRETIEDSGEVELKNKQKLRLRVIGKNATGKYRFEWEG
;
A
#
# COMPACT_ATOMS: atom_id res chain seq x y z
N MET A 1 -36.93 -34.39 23.60
CA MET A 1 -36.75 -32.91 23.60
C MET A 1 -35.29 -32.46 23.67
N LYS A 2 -34.40 -33.10 24.45
CA LYS A 2 -33.00 -32.66 24.62
C LYS A 2 -32.16 -32.56 23.33
N LYS A 3 -32.32 -33.49 22.37
CA LYS A 3 -31.55 -33.48 21.11
C LYS A 3 -31.82 -32.27 20.20
N LYS A 4 -33.05 -31.76 20.18
CA LYS A 4 -33.41 -30.59 19.36
C LYS A 4 -32.78 -29.29 19.90
N ILE A 5 -32.64 -29.19 21.23
CA ILE A 5 -32.02 -28.03 21.90
C ILE A 5 -30.52 -27.98 21.61
N VAL A 6 -29.84 -29.14 21.61
CA VAL A 6 -28.40 -29.21 21.31
C VAL A 6 -28.10 -28.76 19.88
N ILE A 7 -28.89 -29.18 18.89
CA ILE A 7 -28.70 -28.77 17.49
C ILE A 7 -28.91 -27.27 17.32
N LEU A 8 -29.91 -26.69 18.00
CA LEU A 8 -30.17 -25.25 17.94
C LEU A 8 -28.99 -24.42 18.49
N LEU A 9 -28.36 -24.88 19.58
CA LEU A 9 -27.20 -24.22 20.19
C LEU A 9 -25.97 -24.26 19.28
N ILE A 10 -25.73 -25.38 18.58
CA ILE A 10 -24.61 -25.50 17.64
C ILE A 10 -24.77 -24.52 16.48
N VAL A 11 -25.98 -24.42 15.90
CA VAL A 11 -26.26 -23.49 14.81
C VAL A 11 -26.07 -22.04 15.26
N LEU A 12 -26.49 -21.69 16.48
CA LEU A 12 -26.31 -20.36 17.05
C LEU A 12 -24.82 -19.99 17.23
N LEU A 13 -23.99 -20.93 17.69
CA LEU A 13 -22.55 -20.70 17.86
C LEU A 13 -21.85 -20.47 16.52
N ILE A 14 -22.25 -21.20 15.48
CA ILE A 14 -21.68 -21.04 14.13
C ILE A 14 -22.05 -19.67 13.54
N THR A 15 -23.30 -19.22 13.67
CA THR A 15 -23.70 -17.90 13.16
C THR A 15 -23.03 -16.74 13.88
N ILE A 16 -22.84 -16.85 15.20
CA ILE A 16 -22.09 -15.85 15.99
C ILE A 16 -20.62 -15.81 15.53
N GLY A 17 -19.97 -16.96 15.33
CA GLY A 17 -18.58 -17.03 14.88
C GLY A 17 -18.35 -16.40 13.50
N ILE A 18 -19.27 -16.62 12.56
CA ILE A 18 -19.20 -16.00 11.22
C ILE A 18 -19.40 -14.49 11.30
N GLY A 19 -20.36 -14.02 12.10
CA GLY A 19 -20.60 -12.58 12.30
C GLY A 19 -19.41 -11.86 12.95
N PHE A 20 -18.77 -12.50 13.94
CA PHE A 20 -17.59 -11.95 14.62
C PHE A 20 -16.37 -11.86 13.69
N SER A 21 -16.19 -12.85 12.81
CA SER A 21 -15.14 -12.83 11.78
C SER A 21 -15.35 -11.70 10.76
N TYR A 22 -16.61 -11.40 10.40
CA TYR A 22 -16.96 -10.28 9.53
C TYR A 22 -16.71 -8.91 10.19
N LEU A 23 -16.98 -8.80 11.50
CA LEU A 23 -16.72 -7.60 12.28
C LEU A 23 -15.23 -7.30 12.43
N ILE A 24 -14.40 -8.31 12.71
CA ILE A 24 -12.94 -8.16 12.77
C ILE A 24 -12.38 -7.70 11.42
N ARG A 25 -12.87 -8.28 10.31
CA ARG A 25 -12.41 -7.91 8.96
C ARG A 25 -12.76 -6.48 8.57
N ASN A 26 -13.86 -5.94 9.09
CA ASN A 26 -14.26 -4.55 8.85
C ASN A 26 -13.61 -3.54 9.82
N TYR A 27 -13.30 -3.94 11.06
CA TYR A 27 -12.62 -3.05 12.02
C TYR A 27 -11.14 -2.83 11.72
N HIS A 28 -10.47 -3.79 11.05
CA HIS A 28 -9.05 -3.62 10.66
C HIS A 28 -8.81 -2.68 9.47
N LYS A 29 -9.86 -2.18 8.80
CA LYS A 29 -9.73 -1.19 7.72
C LYS A 29 -9.44 0.23 8.21
N SER A 30 -9.47 0.50 9.52
CA SER A 30 -9.40 1.86 10.07
C SER A 30 -8.32 2.05 11.14
N ALA A 31 -7.10 1.58 10.86
CA ALA A 31 -5.89 2.07 11.52
C ALA A 31 -4.84 2.48 10.47
N PHE A 32 -5.27 3.29 9.50
CA PHE A 32 -4.36 4.06 8.64
C PHE A 32 -3.69 5.13 9.51
N LEU A 33 -2.51 4.85 10.06
CA LEU A 33 -1.65 5.88 10.63
C LEU A 33 -1.05 6.69 9.47
N PHE A 34 -1.83 7.64 8.94
CA PHE A 34 -1.29 8.71 8.10
C PHE A 34 -0.49 9.66 8.98
N SER A 35 0.84 9.47 9.07
CA SER A 35 1.71 10.62 9.27
C SER A 35 1.97 11.24 7.91
N SER A 36 1.24 12.31 7.61
CA SER A 36 1.47 13.17 6.45
C SER A 36 1.00 14.57 6.80
N ASN A 37 1.66 15.17 7.78
CA ASN A 37 1.61 16.63 7.90
C ASN A 37 3.01 17.17 7.67
N SER A 38 3.34 17.35 6.40
CA SER A 38 4.51 18.09 5.98
C SER A 38 4.15 18.75 4.65
N ASN A 39 3.77 20.02 4.74
CA ASN A 39 3.82 20.96 3.62
C ASN A 39 5.30 21.29 3.31
N ASN A 40 6.12 20.27 3.05
CA ASN A 40 7.49 20.48 2.63
C ASN A 40 7.47 20.83 1.15
N THR A 41 7.66 22.11 0.89
CA THR A 41 7.92 22.71 -0.42
C THR A 41 9.37 22.45 -0.85
N GLY A 42 9.82 21.19 -0.79
CA GLY A 42 11.16 20.76 -1.21
C GLY A 42 11.10 19.61 -2.20
N ASP A 43 12.11 19.53 -3.06
CA ASP A 43 12.28 18.56 -4.15
C ASP A 43 12.47 17.10 -3.66
N SER A 44 12.76 16.92 -2.37
CA SER A 44 12.84 15.64 -1.68
C SER A 44 11.53 15.29 -0.95
N GLY A 45 11.09 14.03 -1.01
CA GLY A 45 9.94 13.54 -0.25
C GLY A 45 10.03 12.07 0.11
N PHE A 46 9.19 11.66 1.06
CA PHE A 46 9.08 10.26 1.44
C PHE A 46 7.64 9.86 1.72
N LYS A 47 7.36 8.57 1.57
CA LYS A 47 6.09 7.96 1.95
C LYS A 47 6.31 6.60 2.59
N ALA A 48 5.71 6.39 3.76
CA ALA A 48 5.65 5.08 4.39
C ALA A 48 4.20 4.68 4.63
N ALA A 49 3.94 3.38 4.57
CA ALA A 49 2.67 2.79 4.96
C ALA A 49 2.88 1.38 5.52
N GLU A 50 2.11 1.04 6.56
CA GLU A 50 1.95 -0.30 7.08
C GLU A 50 0.56 -0.81 6.70
N PHE A 51 0.43 -2.07 6.28
CA PHE A 51 -0.81 -2.63 5.78
C PHE A 51 -1.01 -4.08 6.24
N ILE A 52 -2.15 -4.32 6.89
CA ILE A 52 -2.55 -5.65 7.39
C ILE A 52 -3.24 -6.46 6.28
N GLU A 53 -3.91 -5.81 5.34
CA GLU A 53 -4.47 -6.41 4.11
C GLU A 53 -4.64 -5.30 3.05
N PHE A 54 -3.78 -5.28 2.03
CA PHE A 54 -3.84 -4.32 0.93
C PHE A 54 -4.26 -4.99 -0.38
N ASN A 55 -5.42 -4.57 -0.86
CA ASN A 55 -6.07 -5.03 -2.09
C ASN A 55 -6.58 -3.81 -2.86
N GLY A 56 -5.95 -3.49 -3.98
CA GLY A 56 -6.36 -2.36 -4.81
C GLY A 56 -5.20 -1.48 -5.25
N ASN A 57 -5.46 -0.18 -5.35
CA ASN A 57 -4.49 0.81 -5.82
C ASN A 57 -4.56 2.07 -4.97
N ASP A 58 -3.40 2.56 -4.54
CA ASP A 58 -3.23 3.88 -3.93
C ASP A 58 -2.35 4.76 -4.82
N TYR A 59 -2.52 6.07 -4.70
CA TYR A 59 -1.78 7.06 -5.47
C TYR A 59 -1.19 8.13 -4.55
N TYR A 60 0.09 8.43 -4.76
CA TYR A 60 0.81 9.50 -4.09
C TYR A 60 1.33 10.48 -5.13
N THR A 61 1.10 11.77 -4.90
CA THR A 61 1.66 12.82 -5.77
C THR A 61 3.02 13.21 -5.23
N LEU A 62 4.03 13.18 -6.09
CA LEU A 62 5.38 13.65 -5.79
C LEU A 62 5.52 15.02 -6.45
N ASN A 63 5.88 16.03 -5.66
CA ASN A 63 6.19 17.35 -6.18
C ASN A 63 7.66 17.33 -6.61
N ALA A 64 7.88 17.36 -7.92
CA ALA A 64 9.20 17.40 -8.54
C ALA A 64 9.13 18.49 -9.61
N GLU A 65 9.31 19.75 -9.20
CA GLU A 65 9.24 20.89 -10.11
C GLU A 65 10.65 21.28 -10.54
N ASN A 66 10.94 21.24 -11.84
CA ASN A 66 12.26 21.56 -12.42
C ASN A 66 13.39 20.55 -12.14
N ILE A 67 13.02 19.29 -11.88
CA ILE A 67 13.96 18.18 -11.69
C ILE A 67 14.08 17.40 -13.00
N ASP A 68 15.31 17.10 -13.42
CA ASP A 68 15.59 16.28 -14.61
C ASP A 68 15.91 14.81 -14.25
N LEU A 69 16.27 14.53 -12.99
CA LEU A 69 16.64 13.21 -12.50
C LEU A 69 16.06 12.99 -11.09
N ILE A 70 15.38 11.88 -10.88
CA ILE A 70 14.93 11.48 -9.54
C ILE A 70 15.66 10.22 -9.11
N ASN A 71 16.28 10.31 -7.96
CA ASN A 71 16.77 9.17 -7.21
C ASN A 71 15.64 8.65 -6.34
N TYR A 72 15.36 7.35 -6.38
CA TYR A 72 14.39 6.72 -5.50
C TYR A 72 15.06 5.59 -4.72
N GLN A 73 14.55 5.36 -3.52
CA GLN A 73 14.87 4.19 -2.71
C GLN A 73 13.58 3.67 -2.10
N TYR A 74 13.42 2.36 -2.06
CA TYR A 74 12.33 1.76 -1.32
C TYR A 74 12.75 0.53 -0.55
N PHE A 75 12.11 0.37 0.60
CA PHE A 75 12.14 -0.83 1.41
C PHE A 75 10.72 -1.37 1.47
N LEU A 76 10.54 -2.64 1.13
CA LEU A 76 9.28 -3.36 1.24
C LEU A 76 9.54 -4.61 2.08
N GLU A 77 8.82 -4.74 3.19
CA GLU A 77 8.77 -5.97 3.98
C GLU A 77 7.40 -6.60 3.71
N LEU A 78 7.41 -7.77 3.07
CA LEU A 78 6.19 -8.46 2.66
C LEU A 78 6.09 -9.81 3.35
N GLU A 79 5.00 -10.01 4.09
CA GLU A 79 4.69 -11.30 4.72
C GLU A 79 3.88 -12.21 3.79
N SER A 80 2.98 -11.62 2.99
CA SER A 80 2.18 -12.35 1.99
C SER A 80 1.69 -11.43 0.86
N GLY A 81 1.23 -12.05 -0.23
CA GLY A 81 0.63 -11.35 -1.39
C GLY A 81 1.65 -10.75 -2.36
N GLU A 82 1.25 -9.66 -3.02
CA GLU A 82 2.06 -9.02 -4.07
C GLU A 82 1.92 -7.49 -4.00
N ILE A 83 3.03 -6.76 -4.16
CA ILE A 83 3.07 -5.30 -4.29
C ILE A 83 3.74 -4.90 -5.60
N LYS A 84 3.24 -3.82 -6.22
CA LYS A 84 3.83 -3.17 -7.38
C LYS A 84 3.79 -1.65 -7.26
N PHE A 85 4.94 -1.03 -7.43
CA PHE A 85 5.16 0.40 -7.56
C PHE A 85 5.22 0.80 -9.05
N ILE A 86 4.48 1.84 -9.42
CA ILE A 86 4.49 2.38 -10.77
C ILE A 86 4.58 3.90 -10.69
N LEU A 87 5.59 4.48 -11.34
CA LEU A 87 5.75 5.93 -11.41
C LEU A 87 5.21 6.47 -12.74
N TYR A 88 4.41 7.53 -12.65
CA TYR A 88 3.82 8.23 -13.78
C TYR A 88 4.27 9.70 -13.82
N SER A 89 4.50 10.20 -15.04
CA SER A 89 4.58 11.63 -15.36
C SER A 89 3.34 12.00 -16.18
N GLY A 90 2.42 12.75 -15.57
CA GLY A 90 1.09 12.95 -16.16
C GLY A 90 0.35 11.62 -16.33
N THR A 91 0.05 11.23 -17.57
CA THR A 91 -0.59 9.94 -17.91
C THR A 91 0.41 8.87 -18.36
N LYS A 92 1.68 9.24 -18.56
CA LYS A 92 2.72 8.33 -19.07
C LYS A 92 3.38 7.58 -17.93
N LYS A 93 3.38 6.25 -18.01
CA LYS A 93 4.22 5.41 -17.15
C LYS A 93 5.69 5.62 -17.51
N ILE A 94 6.51 6.01 -16.54
CA ILE A 94 7.94 6.25 -16.73
C ILE A 94 8.81 5.19 -16.06
N TRP A 95 8.33 4.60 -14.97
CA TRP A 95 9.01 3.50 -14.28
C TRP A 95 8.01 2.54 -13.63
N SER A 96 8.42 1.30 -13.42
CA SER A 96 7.67 0.28 -12.69
C SER A 96 8.64 -0.75 -12.18
N ASN A 97 8.51 -1.15 -10.92
CA ASN A 97 9.07 -2.42 -10.49
C ASN A 97 8.23 -3.59 -11.05
N GLY A 98 8.78 -4.79 -10.99
CA GLY A 98 8.01 -6.03 -11.18
C GLY A 98 7.01 -6.25 -10.04
N GLU A 99 6.28 -7.37 -10.09
CA GLU A 99 5.52 -7.83 -8.93
C GLU A 99 6.50 -8.31 -7.86
N ILE A 100 6.54 -7.64 -6.71
CA ILE A 100 7.35 -8.07 -5.58
C ILE A 100 6.51 -8.97 -4.68
N ARG A 101 7.09 -10.09 -4.27
CA ARG A 101 6.45 -11.13 -3.44
C ARG A 101 7.25 -11.49 -2.19
N GLU A 102 8.28 -10.71 -1.89
CA GLU A 102 9.22 -10.94 -0.80
C GLU A 102 9.70 -9.62 -0.20
N THR A 103 10.48 -9.71 0.88
CA THR A 103 11.12 -8.53 1.46
C THR A 103 12.29 -8.10 0.58
N ILE A 104 12.31 -6.83 0.18
CA ILE A 104 13.34 -6.26 -0.70
C ILE A 104 13.66 -4.82 -0.29
N GLU A 105 14.92 -4.46 -0.50
CA GLU A 105 15.38 -3.08 -0.56
C GLU A 105 15.97 -2.84 -1.94
N ASP A 106 15.59 -1.73 -2.56
CA ASP A 106 16.02 -1.40 -3.92
C ASP A 106 16.06 0.11 -4.10
N SER A 107 16.87 0.55 -5.05
CA SER A 107 17.08 1.96 -5.34
C SER A 107 17.45 2.13 -6.80
N GLY A 108 17.15 3.30 -7.35
CA GLY A 108 17.61 3.63 -8.68
C GLY A 108 17.29 5.05 -9.04
N GLU A 109 17.44 5.34 -10.32
CA GLU A 109 17.28 6.68 -10.85
C GLU A 109 16.29 6.68 -12.02
N VAL A 110 15.50 7.74 -12.15
CA VAL A 110 14.55 7.93 -13.25
C VAL A 110 14.76 9.31 -13.84
N GLU A 111 15.22 9.34 -15.09
CA GLU A 111 15.30 10.58 -15.87
C GLU A 111 13.90 11.07 -16.26
N LEU A 112 13.65 12.35 -15.99
CA LEU A 112 12.42 13.03 -16.37
C LEU A 112 12.66 13.80 -17.66
N LYS A 113 11.85 13.50 -18.68
CA LYS A 113 11.97 14.21 -19.97
C LYS A 113 11.19 15.52 -20.03
N ASN A 114 10.47 15.90 -18.96
CA ASN A 114 9.65 17.12 -18.90
C ASN A 114 9.29 17.48 -17.44
N LYS A 115 9.15 18.79 -17.18
CA LYS A 115 8.68 19.36 -15.90
C LYS A 115 7.20 19.05 -15.64
N GLN A 116 6.91 17.92 -15.01
CA GLN A 116 5.53 17.50 -14.75
C GLN A 116 5.37 16.94 -13.35
N LYS A 117 4.15 17.08 -12.81
CA LYS A 117 3.75 16.42 -11.56
C LYS A 117 3.87 14.91 -11.72
N LEU A 118 4.50 14.29 -10.73
CA LEU A 118 4.68 12.85 -10.69
C LEU A 118 3.64 12.20 -9.80
N ARG A 119 3.31 10.96 -10.14
CA ARG A 119 2.40 10.13 -9.35
C ARG A 119 2.97 8.74 -9.18
N LEU A 120 3.23 8.35 -7.94
CA LEU A 120 3.51 6.98 -7.56
C LEU A 120 2.19 6.26 -7.34
N ARG A 121 1.94 5.19 -8.10
CA ARG A 121 0.85 4.26 -7.88
C ARG A 121 1.39 3.03 -7.18
N VAL A 122 0.75 2.63 -6.09
CA VAL A 122 1.05 1.38 -5.37
C VAL A 122 -0.12 0.43 -5.59
N ILE A 123 0.15 -0.76 -6.08
CA ILE A 123 -0.85 -1.79 -6.37
C ILE A 123 -0.59 -2.95 -5.41
N GLY A 124 -1.62 -3.35 -4.67
CA GLY A 124 -1.58 -4.50 -3.77
C GLY A 124 -2.56 -5.58 -4.17
N LYS A 125 -2.16 -6.83 -4.02
CA LYS A 125 -2.99 -8.00 -4.21
C LYS A 125 -2.79 -8.99 -3.07
N ASN A 126 -3.75 -9.01 -2.16
CA ASN A 126 -3.74 -9.73 -0.89
C ASN A 126 -2.44 -9.50 -0.11
N ALA A 127 -1.91 -8.28 -0.17
CA ALA A 127 -0.61 -7.96 0.38
C ALA A 127 -0.71 -7.68 1.88
N THR A 128 0.25 -8.19 2.66
CA THR A 128 0.41 -7.86 4.08
C THR A 128 1.87 -7.50 4.36
N GLY A 129 2.11 -6.48 5.18
CA GLY A 129 3.46 -6.01 5.49
C GLY A 129 3.55 -4.49 5.57
N LYS A 130 4.69 -3.93 5.17
CA LYS A 130 4.94 -2.49 5.21
C LYS A 130 5.90 -2.06 4.13
N TYR A 131 5.77 -0.82 3.67
CA TYR A 131 6.74 -0.24 2.76
C TYR A 131 7.13 1.18 3.18
N ARG A 132 8.33 1.57 2.75
CA ARG A 132 8.87 2.92 2.77
C ARG A 132 9.41 3.22 1.39
N PHE A 133 8.99 4.32 0.79
CA PHE A 133 9.43 4.81 -0.52
C PHE A 133 9.91 6.25 -0.35
N GLU A 134 11.16 6.50 -0.70
CA GLU A 134 11.85 7.78 -0.60
C GLU A 134 12.25 8.24 -2.00
N TRP A 135 12.23 9.55 -2.22
CA TRP A 135 12.69 10.16 -3.46
C TRP A 135 13.39 11.49 -3.21
N GLU A 136 14.38 11.76 -4.04
CA GLU A 136 15.17 12.98 -4.07
C GLU A 136 15.40 13.37 -5.54
N GLY A 137 15.42 14.65 -5.84
CA GLY A 137 15.74 15.16 -7.17
C GLY A 137 16.19 16.61 -7.13
#